data_AF-S2W0K7-F1
#
_entry.id   AF-S2W0K7-F1
#
_cell.length_a   1.000
_cell.length_b   1.000
_cell.length_c   1.000
_cell.angle_alpha   90.00
_cell.angle_beta   90.00
_cell.angle_gamma   90.00
#
_symmetry.space_group_name_H-M   'P 1'
#
loop_
_entity.id
_entity.type
_entity.pdbx_description
1 polymer ?
#
loop_
_entity_poly.entity_id
_entity_poly.type
_entity_poly.pdbx_seq_one_letter_code
_entity_poly.pdbx_strand_id
1 'polypeptide(L)' 'MTSTDDAPMSDAGRIPVTGNHAVDRVLEELGEISELSPSDRLAKLAKAQDGLTRVLERSRESIPMPKPKN' A
#
# COMPACT_ATOMS: atom_id res chain seq x y z
N MET A 1 19.87 31.34 -19.12
CA MET A 1 19.73 31.22 -17.66
C MET A 1 18.45 30.43 -17.39
N THR A 2 18.63 29.35 -16.66
CA THR A 2 17.71 28.35 -16.06
C THR A 2 16.21 28.36 -16.39
N SER A 3 15.77 27.22 -16.90
CA SER A 3 14.41 26.71 -17.04
C SER A 3 13.54 26.92 -15.79
N THR A 4 12.31 27.37 -15.99
CA THR A 4 11.20 27.10 -15.08
C THR A 4 10.38 26.01 -15.73
N ASP A 5 10.83 24.77 -15.54
CA ASP A 5 10.03 23.57 -15.80
C ASP A 5 8.99 23.53 -14.69
N ASP A 6 7.81 24.06 -14.99
CA ASP A 6 6.63 24.09 -14.12
C ASP A 6 6.02 22.67 -14.13
N ALA A 7 6.78 21.70 -13.63
CA ALA A 7 6.27 20.36 -13.40
C ALA A 7 5.18 20.49 -12.32
N PRO A 8 3.95 19.99 -12.54
CA PRO A 8 2.93 20.00 -11.51
C PRO A 8 3.55 19.29 -10.29
N MET A 9 3.61 19.97 -9.15
CA MET A 9 4.05 19.36 -7.90
C MET A 9 3.29 18.04 -7.76
N SER A 10 4.00 16.93 -8.00
CA SER A 10 3.43 15.60 -7.84
C SER A 10 2.81 15.57 -6.47
N ASP A 11 1.61 15.00 -6.40
CA ASP A 11 0.89 14.61 -5.18
C ASP A 11 1.67 13.52 -4.42
N ALA A 12 3.00 13.66 -4.32
CA ALA A 12 3.97 12.72 -3.79
C ALA A 12 3.87 12.58 -2.27
N GLY A 13 3.01 13.39 -1.63
CA GLY A 13 2.69 13.31 -0.21
C GLY A 13 1.34 12.62 0.08
N ARG A 14 0.52 12.31 -0.94
CA ARG A 14 -0.79 11.72 -0.71
C ARG A 14 -0.72 10.21 -0.82
N ILE A 15 -1.06 9.55 0.27
CA ILE A 15 -1.17 8.10 0.34
C ILE A 15 -2.28 7.68 -0.64
N PRO A 16 -2.02 6.78 -1.60
CA PRO A 16 -3.00 6.40 -2.59
C PRO A 16 -4.19 5.71 -1.92
N VAL A 17 -5.40 6.12 -2.28
CA VAL A 17 -6.64 5.48 -1.83
C VAL A 17 -7.04 4.44 -2.86
N THR A 18 -7.13 3.19 -2.43
CA THR A 18 -7.45 2.01 -3.25
C THR A 18 -8.94 1.67 -3.26
N GLY A 19 -9.73 2.30 -2.36
CA GLY A 19 -11.15 2.01 -2.17
C GLY A 19 -11.40 0.72 -1.37
N ASN A 20 -10.34 0.04 -0.95
CA ASN A 20 -10.40 -1.07 -0.01
C ASN A 20 -9.90 -0.58 1.35
N HIS A 21 -10.82 -0.36 2.29
CA HIS A 21 -10.51 0.14 3.63
C HIS A 21 -9.40 -0.65 4.36
N ALA A 22 -9.29 -1.95 4.13
CA ALA A 22 -8.24 -2.77 4.74
C ALA A 22 -6.86 -2.49 4.13
N VAL A 23 -6.79 -2.28 2.82
CA VAL A 23 -5.57 -1.90 2.11
C VAL A 23 -5.19 -0.45 2.43
N ASP A 24 -6.17 0.45 2.39
CA ASP A 24 -5.96 1.88 2.66
C ASP A 24 -5.39 2.11 4.06
N ARG A 25 -5.86 1.38 5.07
CA ARG A 25 -5.30 1.41 6.43
C ARG A 25 -3.84 0.98 6.49
N VAL A 26 -3.46 -0.06 5.73
CA VAL A 26 -2.06 -0.54 5.69
C VAL A 26 -1.15 0.49 4.99
N LEU A 27 -1.65 1.14 3.93
CA LEU A 27 -0.93 2.20 3.23
C LEU A 27 -0.82 3.47 4.06
N GLU A 28 -1.85 3.82 4.84
CA GLU A 28 -1.83 4.95 5.76
C GLU A 28 -0.74 4.78 6.83
N GLU A 29 -0.61 3.57 7.37
CA GLU A 29 0.45 3.23 8.30
C GLU A 29 1.85 3.40 7.70
N LEU A 30 2.03 3.31 6.37
CA LEU A 30 3.30 3.54 5.67
C LEU A 30 3.67 5.02 5.49
N GLY A 31 2.83 5.97 5.93
CA GLY A 31 3.15 7.40 5.92
C GLY A 31 4.52 7.71 6.55
N GLU A 32 5.20 8.73 6.00
CA GLU A 32 6.50 9.25 6.48
C GLU A 32 7.65 8.23 6.52
N ILE A 33 7.52 7.10 5.82
CA ILE A 33 8.55 6.05 5.80
C ILE A 33 9.91 6.53 5.24
N SER A 34 9.89 7.60 4.43
CA SER A 34 11.07 8.28 3.90
C SER A 34 11.94 8.92 4.98
N GLU A 35 11.38 9.22 6.16
CA GLU A 35 12.07 9.90 7.27
C GLU A 35 12.67 8.91 8.28
N LEU A 36 12.31 7.63 8.17
CA LEU A 36 12.80 6.58 9.07
C LEU A 36 14.21 6.11 8.71
N SER A 37 14.93 5.63 9.73
CA SER A 37 16.19 4.91 9.56
C SER A 37 16.00 3.67 8.66
N PRO A 38 17.05 3.17 7.98
CA PRO A 38 16.92 2.00 7.10
C PRO A 38 16.36 0.76 7.81
N SER A 39 16.75 0.53 9.07
CA SER A 39 16.25 -0.58 9.89
C SER A 39 14.77 -0.42 10.24
N ASP A 40 14.34 0.78 10.64
CA ASP A 40 12.95 1.03 10.99
C ASP A 40 12.06 1.02 9.75
N ARG A 41 12.58 1.51 8.62
CA ARG A 41 11.95 1.41 7.31
C ARG A 41 11.70 -0.06 6.92
N LEU A 42 12.72 -0.92 7.06
CA LEU A 42 12.57 -2.35 6.79
C LEU A 42 11.51 -3.00 7.68
N ALA A 43 11.53 -2.71 8.99
CA ALA A 43 10.54 -3.24 9.92
C ALA A 43 9.11 -2.79 9.58
N LYS A 44 8.95 -1.51 9.20
CA LYS A 44 7.66 -0.93 8.81
C LYS A 44 7.15 -1.52 7.49
N LEU A 45 8.03 -1.73 6.50
CA LEU A 45 7.70 -2.42 5.25
C LEU A 45 7.29 -3.88 5.47
N ALA A 46 8.02 -4.62 6.32
CA ALA A 46 7.70 -6.00 6.65
C ALA A 46 6.30 -6.11 7.28
N LYS A 47 5.98 -5.22 8.23
CA LYS A 47 4.65 -5.15 8.85
C LYS A 47 3.55 -4.87 7.80
N ALA A 48 3.79 -3.96 6.86
CA ALA A 48 2.82 -3.66 5.82
C ALA A 48 2.64 -4.83 4.84
N GLN A 49 3.73 -5.52 4.48
CA GLN A 49 3.68 -6.73 3.66
C GLN A 49 2.83 -7.82 4.32
N ASP A 50 3.01 -8.05 5.62
CA ASP A 50 2.19 -9.01 6.39
C ASP A 50 0.71 -8.60 6.40
N GLY A 51 0.43 -7.31 6.59
CA GLY A 51 -0.93 -6.76 6.55
C GLY A 51 -1.62 -7.01 5.22
N LEU A 52 -0.95 -6.70 4.10
CA LEU A 52 -1.47 -6.93 2.76
C LEU A 52 -1.66 -8.42 2.46
N THR A 53 -0.76 -9.27 2.94
CA THR A 53 -0.87 -10.73 2.79
C THR A 53 -2.15 -11.25 3.44
N ARG A 54 -2.46 -10.81 4.66
CA ARG A 54 -3.71 -11.19 5.36
C ARG A 54 -4.97 -10.72 4.63
N VAL A 55 -4.92 -9.53 4.03
CA VAL A 55 -6.04 -9.02 3.20
C VAL A 55 -6.27 -9.94 2.00
N LEU A 56 -5.20 -10.37 1.33
CA LEU A 56 -5.29 -11.30 0.19
C LEU A 56 -5.80 -12.68 0.62
N GLU A 57 -5.33 -13.21 1.74
CA GLU A 57 -5.81 -14.50 2.29
C GLU A 57 -7.30 -14.46 2.61
N ARG A 58 -7.75 -13.44 3.32
CA ARG A 58 -9.17 -13.25 3.63
C ARG A 58 -10.02 -13.06 2.37
N SER A 59 -9.50 -12.36 1.37
CA SER A 59 -10.17 -12.21 0.08
C SER A 59 -10.29 -13.54 -0.66
N ARG A 60 -9.29 -14.42 -0.57
CA ARG A 60 -9.33 -15.76 -1.19
C ARG A 60 -10.39 -16.64 -0.54
N GLU A 61 -10.53 -16.59 0.78
CA GLU A 61 -11.55 -17.35 1.51
C GLU A 61 -12.99 -16.93 1.17
N SER A 62 -13.17 -15.67 0.76
CA SER A 62 -14.49 -15.09 0.48
C SER A 62 -14.91 -15.19 -0.99
N ILE A 63 -14.03 -15.63 -1.90
CA ILE A 63 -14.40 -15.94 -3.28
C ILE A 63 -14.94 -17.37 -3.33
N PRO A 64 -16.24 -17.58 -3.61
CA PRO A 64 -16.76 -18.92 -3.79
C PRO A 64 -16.08 -19.52 -5.02
N MET A 65 -15.23 -20.52 -4.83
CA MET A 65 -14.72 -21.27 -5.97
C MET A 65 -15.90 -21.97 -6.65
N PRO A 66 -16.06 -21.83 -7.97
CA PRO A 66 -17.09 -22.57 -8.68
C PRO A 66 -16.85 -24.06 -8.47
N LYS A 67 -17.87 -24.77 -7.98
CA LYS A 67 -17.78 -26.23 -7.82
C LYS A 67 -17.48 -26.85 -9.20
N PRO A 68 -16.54 -27.80 -9.30
CA PRO A 68 -16.32 -28.52 -10.54
C PRO A 68 -17.64 -29.16 -10.98
N LYS A 69 -18.01 -28.95 -12.24
CA LYS A 69 -19.17 -29.61 -12.85
C LYS A 69 -18.82 -31.08 -13.04
N ASN A 70 -19.45 -31.95 -12.25
CA ASN A 70 -19.51 -33.38 -12.55
C ASN A 70 -20.61 -33.62 -13.59
#